data_AF-A0AAN9A2C7-F1
#
_entry.id   AF-A0AAN9A2C7-F1
#
_cell.length_a   1.000
_cell.length_b   1.000
_cell.length_c   1.000
_cell.angle_alpha   90.00
_cell.angle_beta   90.00
_cell.angle_gamma   90.00
#
_symmetry.space_group_name_H-M   'P 1'
#
loop_
_entity.id
_entity.type
_entity.pdbx_description
1 polymer ?
#
loop_
_entity_poly.entity_id
_entity_poly.type
_entity_poly.pdbx_seq_one_letter_code
_entity_poly.pdbx_strand_id
1 'polypeptide(L)'
;MHSLKYVNVILDSIDYGYPYYVPVGLCLFLTISAVAYSYYGTGVKPNILNNITRGPLLYSNMAIVALQVLMCVVLGTNALFQDLENSLHIPDEFGWRRICLRTAVVLLVLFVCESVPHFGLAIELVGGLLVTPFIFVFPPVFHIRIKQKANGQLDVKDLVIAGNIITLGIIGCLAATIESLIQLSQLSEFAPPCYINVTAAATPEDSNFPFHS
;
A
#
# COMPACT_ATOMS: atom_id res chain seq x y z
N MET A 1 21.21 31.80 1.46
CA MET A 1 22.31 30.95 0.97
C MET A 1 22.59 29.71 1.83
N HIS A 2 22.44 29.76 3.16
CA HIS A 2 22.67 28.60 4.05
C HIS A 2 21.65 27.46 3.83
N SER A 3 20.36 27.78 3.66
CA SER A 3 19.29 26.78 3.44
C SER A 3 19.44 25.96 2.14
N LEU A 4 20.02 26.56 1.08
CA LEU A 4 20.30 25.90 -0.19
C LEU A 4 21.39 24.82 -0.09
N LYS A 5 22.39 25.02 0.78
CA LYS A 5 23.43 24.01 1.03
C LYS A 5 22.82 22.74 1.66
N TYR A 6 21.92 22.88 2.61
CA TYR A 6 21.26 21.72 3.23
C TYR A 6 20.35 20.98 2.24
N VAL A 7 19.59 21.71 1.41
CA VAL A 7 18.74 21.08 0.37
C VAL A 7 19.58 20.32 -0.65
N ASN A 8 20.67 20.91 -1.15
CA ASN A 8 21.56 20.21 -2.09
C ASN A 8 22.26 19.00 -1.46
N VAL A 9 22.65 19.07 -0.18
CA VAL A 9 23.23 17.92 0.53
C VAL A 9 22.22 16.79 0.72
N ILE A 10 20.95 17.11 1.00
CA ILE A 10 19.88 16.11 1.11
C ILE A 10 19.60 15.49 -0.27
N LEU A 11 19.56 16.30 -1.33
CA LEU A 11 19.35 15.82 -2.69
C LEU A 11 20.51 14.94 -3.19
N ASP A 12 21.77 15.33 -2.95
CA ASP A 12 22.94 14.50 -3.26
C ASP A 12 22.95 13.18 -2.48
N SER A 13 22.50 13.20 -1.22
CA SER A 13 22.40 11.99 -0.40
C SER A 13 21.32 11.02 -0.91
N ILE A 14 20.24 11.56 -1.49
CA ILE A 14 19.18 10.78 -2.12
C ILE A 14 19.67 10.21 -3.46
N ASP A 15 20.38 11.00 -4.26
CA ASP A 15 20.90 10.60 -5.57
C ASP A 15 22.00 9.52 -5.47
N TYR A 16 22.82 9.54 -4.41
CA TYR A 16 23.82 8.50 -4.14
C TYR A 16 23.22 7.17 -3.64
N GLY A 17 22.07 7.19 -2.96
CA GLY A 17 21.40 5.98 -2.46
C GLY A 17 20.49 5.32 -3.50
N TYR A 18 19.80 6.12 -4.31
CA TYR A 18 18.81 5.69 -5.31
C TYR A 18 19.27 4.57 -6.27
N PRO A 19 20.50 4.58 -6.83
CA PRO A 19 20.89 3.61 -7.84
C PRO A 19 21.07 2.18 -7.29
N TYR A 20 21.07 1.98 -5.97
CA TYR A 20 21.24 0.64 -5.37
C TYR A 20 19.94 0.08 -4.81
N TYR A 21 19.13 0.88 -4.10
CA TYR A 21 17.92 0.36 -3.44
C TYR A 21 16.80 0.00 -4.42
N VAL A 22 16.59 0.83 -5.45
CA VAL A 22 15.53 0.61 -6.45
C VAL A 22 15.74 -0.69 -7.24
N PRO A 23 16.92 -0.95 -7.83
CA PRO A 23 17.14 -2.21 -8.53
C PRO A 23 17.11 -3.42 -7.60
N VAL A 24 17.57 -3.31 -6.34
CA VAL A 24 17.46 -4.43 -5.38
C VAL A 24 16.00 -4.79 -5.11
N GLY A 25 15.14 -3.80 -4.86
CA GLY A 25 13.71 -4.03 -4.67
C GLY A 25 13.05 -4.67 -5.89
N LEU A 26 13.34 -4.14 -7.09
CA LEU A 26 12.83 -4.70 -8.34
C LEU A 26 13.32 -6.14 -8.57
N CYS A 27 14.60 -6.43 -8.33
CA CYS A 27 15.14 -7.77 -8.45
C CYS A 27 14.44 -8.76 -7.50
N LEU A 28 14.15 -8.37 -6.27
CA LEU A 28 13.43 -9.21 -5.32
C LEU A 28 12.00 -9.50 -5.79
N PHE A 29 11.23 -8.48 -6.17
CA PHE A 29 9.86 -8.66 -6.65
C PHE A 29 9.80 -9.48 -7.95
N LEU A 30 10.71 -9.22 -8.89
CA LEU A 30 10.79 -9.97 -10.15
C LEU A 30 11.18 -11.42 -9.92
N THR A 31 12.14 -11.70 -9.03
CA THR A 31 12.57 -13.08 -8.76
C THR A 31 11.45 -13.88 -8.10
N ILE A 32 10.74 -13.30 -7.12
CA ILE A 32 9.60 -13.96 -6.46
C ILE A 32 8.48 -14.22 -7.47
N SER A 33 8.15 -13.24 -8.31
CA SER A 33 7.10 -13.37 -9.33
C SER A 33 7.46 -14.40 -10.40
N ALA A 34 8.72 -14.42 -10.85
CA ALA A 34 9.20 -15.39 -11.83
C ALA A 34 9.18 -16.82 -11.30
N VAL A 35 9.58 -17.02 -10.04
CA VAL A 35 9.50 -18.32 -9.37
C VAL A 35 8.04 -18.74 -9.16
N ALA A 36 7.17 -17.84 -8.69
CA ALA A 36 5.75 -18.17 -8.51
C ALA A 36 5.09 -18.60 -9.83
N TYR A 37 5.36 -17.87 -10.91
CA TYR A 37 4.82 -18.18 -12.24
C TYR A 37 5.39 -19.46 -12.83
N SER A 38 6.67 -19.79 -12.59
CA SER A 38 7.26 -21.02 -13.14
C SER A 38 6.71 -22.30 -12.49
N TYR A 39 6.30 -22.25 -11.22
CA TYR A 39 5.73 -23.40 -10.52
C TYR A 39 4.21 -23.52 -10.68
N TYR A 40 3.46 -22.41 -10.60
CA TYR A 40 1.99 -22.43 -10.59
C TYR A 40 1.36 -21.98 -11.91
N GLY A 41 2.16 -21.47 -12.86
CA GLY A 41 1.69 -21.02 -14.16
C GLY A 41 0.63 -19.93 -14.07
N THR A 42 -0.48 -20.12 -14.80
CA THR A 42 -1.63 -19.21 -14.80
C THR A 42 -2.56 -19.38 -13.59
N GLY A 43 -2.31 -20.37 -12.73
CA GLY A 43 -3.15 -20.66 -11.55
C GLY A 43 -2.78 -19.90 -10.28
N VAL A 44 -1.85 -18.93 -10.34
CA VAL A 44 -1.36 -18.18 -9.17
C VAL A 44 -2.50 -17.34 -8.57
N LYS A 45 -2.98 -17.75 -7.38
CA LYS A 45 -3.88 -16.91 -6.57
C LYS A 45 -3.18 -15.62 -6.09
N PRO A 46 -3.91 -14.49 -5.93
CA PRO A 46 -3.35 -13.19 -5.49
C PRO A 46 -2.54 -13.25 -4.19
N ASN A 47 -2.93 -14.13 -3.26
CA ASN A 47 -2.11 -14.50 -2.13
C ASN A 47 -1.38 -15.82 -2.45
N ILE A 48 -0.05 -15.74 -2.62
CA ILE A 48 0.79 -16.89 -2.98
C ILE A 48 0.66 -18.03 -1.97
N LEU A 49 0.46 -17.74 -0.68
CA LEU A 49 0.33 -18.78 0.34
C LEU A 49 -0.89 -19.69 0.10
N ASN A 50 -1.93 -19.18 -0.57
CA ASN A 50 -3.14 -19.97 -0.88
C ASN A 50 -2.93 -20.99 -2.01
N ASN A 51 -1.79 -20.95 -2.73
CA ASN A 51 -1.45 -21.94 -3.75
C ASN A 51 -0.68 -23.15 -3.16
N ILE A 52 -0.19 -23.04 -1.93
CA ILE A 52 0.64 -24.07 -1.30
C ILE A 52 -0.27 -25.14 -0.67
N THR A 53 0.06 -26.42 -0.89
CA THR A 53 -0.66 -27.56 -0.28
C THR A 53 -0.62 -27.50 1.25
N ARG A 54 -1.72 -27.89 1.90
CA ARG A 54 -1.83 -27.93 3.37
C ARG A 54 -0.72 -28.81 3.97
N GLY A 55 0.10 -28.21 4.83
CA GLY A 55 1.21 -28.89 5.50
C GLY A 55 1.82 -28.04 6.61
N PRO A 56 2.70 -28.61 7.44
CA PRO A 56 3.31 -27.88 8.56
C PRO A 56 4.07 -26.63 8.11
N LEU A 57 4.71 -26.68 6.95
CA LEU A 57 5.45 -25.55 6.38
C LEU A 57 4.54 -24.36 6.04
N LEU A 58 3.32 -24.62 5.58
CA LEU A 58 2.33 -23.58 5.31
C LEU A 58 1.90 -22.86 6.59
N TYR A 59 1.56 -23.62 7.64
CA TYR A 59 1.13 -23.05 8.91
C TYR A 59 2.24 -22.23 9.58
N SER A 60 3.50 -22.69 9.50
CA SER A 60 4.66 -21.93 9.96
C SER A 60 4.80 -20.58 9.25
N ASN A 61 4.72 -20.57 7.92
CA ASN A 61 4.82 -19.34 7.14
C ASN A 61 3.67 -18.39 7.41
N MET A 62 2.44 -18.91 7.52
CA MET A 62 1.26 -18.11 7.90
C MET A 62 1.46 -17.47 9.28
N ALA A 63 1.96 -18.20 10.26
CA ALA A 63 2.21 -17.67 11.60
C ALA A 63 3.30 -16.57 11.60
N ILE A 64 4.39 -16.77 10.86
CA ILE A 64 5.47 -15.78 10.75
C ILE A 64 4.97 -14.50 10.07
N VAL A 65 4.25 -14.61 8.95
CA VAL A 65 3.68 -13.46 8.25
C VAL A 65 2.65 -12.75 9.13
N ALA A 66 1.80 -13.48 9.84
CA ALA A 66 0.84 -12.89 10.77
C ALA A 66 1.56 -12.11 11.89
N LEU A 67 2.60 -12.69 12.49
CA LEU A 67 3.39 -12.02 13.52
C LEU A 67 4.07 -10.75 12.98
N GLN A 68 4.65 -10.83 11.79
CA GLN A 68 5.26 -9.68 11.12
C GLN A 68 4.24 -8.54 10.91
N VAL A 69 3.06 -8.87 10.37
CA VAL A 69 2.00 -7.89 10.11
C VAL A 69 1.48 -7.28 11.41
N LEU A 70 1.31 -8.08 12.48
CA LEU A 70 0.92 -7.57 13.80
C LEU A 70 1.93 -6.54 14.32
N MET A 71 3.23 -6.84 14.23
CA MET A 71 4.28 -5.91 14.64
C MET A 71 4.28 -4.63 13.80
N CYS A 72 4.12 -4.75 12.48
CA CYS A 72 4.03 -3.60 11.58
C CYS A 72 2.80 -2.72 11.88
N VAL A 73 1.64 -3.32 12.16
CA VAL A 73 0.41 -2.57 12.50
C VAL A 73 0.59 -1.83 13.82
N VAL A 74 1.17 -2.45 14.84
CA VAL A 74 1.42 -1.79 16.13
C VAL A 74 2.36 -0.59 15.96
N LEU A 75 3.47 -0.76 15.24
CA LEU A 75 4.40 0.34 14.99
C LEU A 75 3.78 1.46 14.15
N GLY A 76 3.08 1.10 13.06
CA GLY A 76 2.45 2.06 12.17
C GLY A 76 1.33 2.85 12.84
N THR A 77 0.42 2.17 13.53
CA THR A 77 -0.71 2.83 14.21
C THR A 77 -0.25 3.76 15.33
N ASN A 78 0.80 3.40 16.07
CA ASN A 78 1.35 4.28 17.10
C ASN A 78 1.92 5.58 16.51
N ALA A 79 2.65 5.51 15.40
CA ALA A 79 3.13 6.70 14.69
C ALA A 79 1.96 7.56 14.18
N LEU A 80 0.94 6.92 13.58
CA LEU A 80 -0.26 7.62 13.10
C LEU A 80 -1.00 8.35 14.24
N PHE A 81 -1.11 7.76 15.42
CA PHE A 81 -1.73 8.42 16.56
C PHE A 81 -0.94 9.64 17.03
N GLN A 82 0.39 9.56 17.06
CA GLN A 82 1.24 10.69 17.44
C GLN A 82 1.08 11.85 16.46
N ASP A 83 1.05 11.57 15.15
CA ASP A 83 0.86 12.58 14.12
C ASP A 83 -0.54 13.23 14.19
N LEU A 84 -1.59 12.44 14.42
CA LEU A 84 -2.96 12.94 14.57
C LEU A 84 -3.16 13.74 15.86
N GLU A 85 -2.62 13.27 16.99
CA GLU A 85 -2.66 13.96 18.28
C GLU A 85 -1.97 15.33 18.18
N ASN A 86 -0.82 15.40 17.50
CA ASN A 86 -0.10 16.64 17.24
C ASN A 86 -0.89 17.58 16.29
N SER A 87 -1.45 17.05 15.21
CA SER A 87 -2.25 17.85 14.26
C SER A 87 -3.50 18.46 14.91
N LEU A 88 -4.16 17.72 15.80
CA LEU A 88 -5.35 18.17 16.53
C LEU A 88 -5.03 18.90 17.84
N HIS A 89 -3.75 19.13 18.15
CA HIS A 89 -3.28 19.79 19.38
C HIS A 89 -3.88 19.18 20.65
N ILE A 90 -3.98 17.86 20.71
CA ILE A 90 -4.49 17.16 21.90
C ILE A 90 -3.37 17.11 22.94
N PRO A 91 -3.59 17.56 24.18
CA PRO A 91 -2.57 17.52 25.22
C PRO A 91 -2.15 16.07 25.52
N ASP A 92 -0.86 15.86 25.79
CA ASP A 92 -0.24 14.54 26.03
C ASP A 92 -0.73 13.82 27.31
N GLU A 93 -1.57 14.48 28.09
CA GLU A 93 -2.20 13.92 29.28
C GLU A 93 -3.20 12.79 28.92
N PHE A 94 -3.40 11.84 29.83
CA PHE A 94 -4.40 10.77 29.66
C PHE A 94 -5.83 11.35 29.71
N GLY A 95 -6.29 11.86 28.57
CA GLY A 95 -7.64 12.39 28.38
C GLY A 95 -8.55 11.43 27.60
N TRP A 96 -9.85 11.47 27.89
CA TRP A 96 -10.87 10.71 27.16
C TRP A 96 -10.83 10.95 25.64
N ARG A 97 -10.43 12.16 25.23
CA ARG A 97 -10.28 12.56 23.81
C ARG A 97 -9.24 11.70 23.08
N ARG A 98 -8.16 11.32 23.76
CA ARG A 98 -7.09 10.48 23.20
C ARG A 98 -7.59 9.06 22.95
N ILE A 99 -8.32 8.49 23.92
CA ILE A 99 -8.94 7.17 23.78
C ILE A 99 -9.96 7.19 22.64
N CYS A 100 -10.84 8.20 22.60
CA CYS A 100 -11.84 8.34 21.55
C CYS A 100 -11.22 8.42 20.15
N LEU A 101 -10.13 9.19 19.99
CA LEU A 101 -9.44 9.31 18.70
C LEU A 101 -8.82 7.97 18.27
N ARG A 102 -8.09 7.31 19.16
CA ARG A 102 -7.44 6.03 18.85
C ARG A 102 -8.46 4.95 18.52
N THR A 103 -9.52 4.85 19.31
CA THR A 103 -10.61 3.92 19.03
C THR A 103 -11.32 4.25 17.72
N ALA A 104 -11.59 5.52 17.42
CA ALA A 104 -12.22 5.92 16.16
C ALA A 104 -11.37 5.57 14.93
N VAL A 105 -10.06 5.80 14.98
CA VAL A 105 -9.14 5.45 13.89
C VAL A 105 -9.07 3.94 13.69
N VAL A 106 -8.95 3.16 14.76
CA VAL A 106 -8.94 1.68 14.66
C VAL A 106 -10.28 1.16 14.13
N LEU A 107 -11.41 1.72 14.59
CA LEU A 107 -12.73 1.35 14.08
C LEU A 107 -12.89 1.69 12.59
N LEU A 108 -12.37 2.83 12.14
CA LEU A 108 -12.39 3.18 10.72
C LEU A 108 -11.56 2.19 9.90
N VAL A 109 -10.35 1.85 10.35
CA VAL A 109 -9.50 0.85 9.68
C VAL A 109 -10.21 -0.51 9.63
N LEU A 110 -10.79 -0.96 10.75
CA LEU A 110 -11.56 -2.20 10.80
C LEU A 110 -12.76 -2.18 9.85
N PHE A 111 -13.50 -1.08 9.80
CA PHE A 111 -14.63 -0.92 8.88
C PHE A 111 -14.21 -1.03 7.41
N VAL A 112 -13.07 -0.43 7.04
CA VAL A 112 -12.51 -0.56 5.69
C VAL A 112 -12.06 -1.99 5.41
N CYS A 113 -11.38 -2.63 6.38
CA CYS A 113 -10.95 -4.03 6.26
C CYS A 113 -12.12 -5.02 6.13
N GLU A 114 -13.24 -4.79 6.82
CA GLU A 114 -14.44 -5.64 6.70
C GLU A 114 -15.24 -5.36 5.42
N SER A 115 -15.15 -4.14 4.88
CA SER A 115 -15.87 -3.76 3.65
C SER A 115 -15.28 -4.41 2.40
N VAL A 116 -13.98 -4.72 2.40
CA VAL A 116 -13.29 -5.34 1.24
C VAL A 116 -12.82 -6.74 1.63
N PRO A 117 -13.62 -7.80 1.36
CA PRO A 117 -13.28 -9.16 1.77
C PRO A 117 -12.09 -9.76 1.00
N HIS A 118 -11.65 -9.12 -0.10
CA HIS A 118 -10.53 -9.55 -0.92
C HIS A 118 -9.28 -8.71 -0.67
N PHE A 119 -8.32 -9.30 0.05
CA PHE A 119 -7.06 -8.66 0.42
C PHE A 119 -6.25 -8.13 -0.76
N GLY A 120 -6.18 -8.89 -1.87
CA GLY A 120 -5.43 -8.47 -3.07
C GLY A 120 -5.98 -7.18 -3.67
N LEU A 121 -7.30 -7.12 -3.83
CA LEU A 121 -8.04 -5.97 -4.35
C LEU A 121 -7.90 -4.74 -3.43
N ALA A 122 -7.92 -4.93 -2.12
CA ALA A 122 -7.71 -3.85 -1.16
C ALA A 122 -6.31 -3.21 -1.29
N ILE A 123 -5.27 -4.03 -1.40
CA ILE A 123 -3.89 -3.55 -1.57
C ILE A 123 -3.72 -2.85 -2.92
N GLU A 124 -4.31 -3.40 -3.97
CA GLU A 124 -4.21 -2.83 -5.31
C GLU A 124 -4.90 -1.47 -5.41
N LEU A 125 -6.10 -1.33 -4.85
CA LEU A 125 -6.80 -0.05 -4.77
C LEU A 125 -6.06 0.97 -3.92
N VAL A 126 -5.60 0.60 -2.72
CA VAL A 126 -4.88 1.52 -1.83
C VAL A 126 -3.54 1.93 -2.46
N GLY A 127 -2.80 0.98 -3.02
CA GLY A 127 -1.52 1.22 -3.69
C GLY A 127 -1.69 2.07 -4.96
N GLY A 128 -2.65 1.73 -5.81
CA GLY A 128 -2.91 2.40 -7.07
C GLY A 128 -3.51 3.79 -6.92
N LEU A 129 -4.52 3.96 -6.07
CA LEU A 129 -5.30 5.19 -5.99
C LEU A 129 -4.76 6.18 -4.94
N LEU A 130 -4.22 5.70 -3.83
CA LEU A 130 -3.73 6.57 -2.75
C LEU A 130 -2.21 6.72 -2.82
N VAL A 131 -1.48 5.60 -2.79
CA VAL A 131 -0.02 5.62 -2.65
C VAL A 131 0.67 6.11 -3.94
N THR A 132 0.23 5.65 -5.10
CA THR A 132 0.82 6.03 -6.41
C THR A 132 0.80 7.54 -6.63
N PRO A 133 -0.35 8.25 -6.61
CA PRO A 133 -0.32 9.70 -6.77
C PRO A 133 0.43 10.39 -5.63
N PHE A 134 0.42 9.84 -4.41
CA PHE A 134 1.19 10.42 -3.31
C PHE A 134 2.70 10.41 -3.60
N ILE A 135 3.25 9.28 -4.06
CA ILE A 135 4.67 9.12 -4.38
C ILE A 135 5.06 9.88 -5.66
N PHE A 136 4.20 9.93 -6.68
CA PHE A 136 4.53 10.58 -7.95
C PHE A 136 4.25 12.09 -7.98
N VAL A 137 3.33 12.61 -7.15
CA VAL A 137 2.94 14.03 -7.16
C VAL A 137 3.64 14.83 -6.05
N PHE A 138 3.72 14.32 -4.82
CA PHE A 138 4.25 15.11 -3.70
C PHE A 138 5.74 15.48 -3.86
N PRO A 139 6.65 14.55 -4.19
CA PRO A 139 8.07 14.87 -4.29
C PRO A 139 8.39 15.93 -5.37
N PRO A 140 7.87 15.82 -6.63
CA PRO A 140 8.11 16.85 -7.63
C PRO A 140 7.50 18.21 -7.28
N VAL A 141 6.30 18.22 -6.68
CA VAL A 141 5.64 19.46 -6.24
C VAL A 141 6.45 20.15 -5.14
N PHE A 142 6.92 19.41 -4.14
CA PHE A 142 7.76 19.97 -3.09
C PHE A 142 9.10 20.47 -3.63
N HIS A 143 9.74 19.71 -4.52
CA HIS A 143 10.98 20.13 -5.17
C HIS A 143 10.81 21.47 -5.90
N ILE A 144 9.76 21.62 -6.70
CA ILE A 144 9.47 22.88 -7.41
C ILE A 144 9.17 24.02 -6.42
N ARG A 145 8.34 23.79 -5.40
CA ARG A 145 7.97 24.83 -4.42
C ARG A 145 9.17 25.31 -3.61
N ILE A 146 10.08 24.42 -3.24
CA ILE A 146 11.31 24.76 -2.52
C ILE A 146 12.25 25.55 -3.44
N LYS A 147 12.46 25.10 -4.69
CA LYS A 147 13.34 25.78 -5.65
C LYS A 147 12.83 27.17 -6.04
N GLN A 148 11.51 27.31 -6.21
CA GLN A 148 10.82 28.59 -6.38
C GLN A 148 11.09 29.55 -5.23
N LYS A 149 10.92 29.11 -3.98
CA LYS A 149 11.17 29.95 -2.81
C LYS A 149 12.65 30.27 -2.60
N ALA A 150 13.56 29.38 -3.01
CA ALA A 150 14.99 29.54 -2.78
C ALA A 150 15.66 30.45 -3.82
N ASN A 151 15.34 30.29 -5.11
CA ASN A 151 16.02 30.99 -6.21
C ASN A 151 15.12 31.97 -6.98
N GLY A 152 13.80 31.94 -6.77
CA GLY A 152 12.84 32.83 -7.48
C GLY A 152 12.67 32.53 -8.98
N GLN A 153 13.49 31.65 -9.56
CA GLN A 153 13.44 31.24 -10.96
C GLN A 153 13.23 29.73 -11.04
N LEU A 154 12.25 29.28 -11.83
CA LEU A 154 12.18 27.87 -12.26
C LEU A 154 12.90 27.73 -13.59
N ASP A 155 13.71 26.69 -13.70
CA ASP A 155 14.12 26.21 -15.00
C ASP A 155 12.98 25.41 -15.63
N VAL A 156 12.76 25.60 -16.93
CA VAL A 156 11.79 24.81 -17.72
C VAL A 156 12.14 23.33 -17.69
N LYS A 157 13.42 22.98 -17.55
CA LYS A 157 13.87 21.58 -17.44
C LYS A 157 13.30 20.87 -16.20
N ASP A 158 13.31 21.54 -15.05
CA ASP A 158 12.76 20.97 -13.81
C ASP A 158 11.24 20.75 -13.94
N LEU A 159 10.55 21.68 -14.61
CA LEU A 159 9.12 21.59 -14.85
C LEU A 159 8.78 20.43 -15.80
N VAL A 160 9.58 20.24 -16.85
CA VAL A 160 9.41 19.13 -17.81
C VAL A 160 9.64 17.78 -17.12
N ILE A 161 10.68 17.65 -16.30
CA ILE A 161 10.96 16.42 -15.54
C ILE A 161 9.82 16.12 -14.56
N ALA A 162 9.39 17.10 -13.78
CA ALA A 162 8.26 16.94 -12.85
C ALA A 162 6.97 16.57 -13.58
N GLY A 163 6.69 17.20 -14.72
CA GLY A 163 5.53 16.88 -15.56
C GLY A 163 5.54 15.43 -16.03
N ASN A 164 6.68 14.93 -16.53
CA ASN A 164 6.81 13.54 -16.97
C ASN A 164 6.62 12.53 -15.84
N ILE A 165 7.11 12.83 -14.64
CA ILE A 165 6.93 11.96 -13.46
C ILE A 165 5.45 11.90 -13.06
N ILE A 166 4.77 13.05 -13.07
CA ILE A 166 3.34 13.12 -12.72
C ILE A 166 2.49 12.39 -13.76
N THR A 167 2.77 12.55 -15.06
CA THR A 167 2.02 11.84 -16.11
C THR A 167 2.22 10.33 -16.03
N LEU A 168 3.45 9.85 -15.75
CA LEU A 168 3.71 8.44 -15.50
C LEU A 168 2.92 7.90 -14.30
N GLY A 169 2.84 8.67 -13.22
CA GLY A 169 2.03 8.32 -12.05
C GLY A 169 0.53 8.23 -12.35
N ILE A 170 0.00 9.14 -13.16
CA ILE A 170 -1.42 9.11 -13.59
C ILE A 170 -1.70 7.86 -14.44
N ILE A 171 -0.80 7.50 -15.36
CA ILE A 171 -0.95 6.29 -16.18
C ILE A 171 -0.95 5.04 -15.27
N GLY A 172 -0.02 4.96 -14.32
CA GLY A 172 0.03 3.85 -13.35
C GLY A 172 -1.23 3.76 -12.49
N CYS A 173 -1.76 4.90 -12.03
CA CYS A 173 -3.01 4.98 -11.27
C CYS A 173 -4.20 4.48 -12.09
N LEU A 174 -4.31 4.88 -13.37
CA LEU A 174 -5.39 4.43 -14.25
C LEU A 174 -5.31 2.93 -14.51
N ALA A 175 -4.11 2.40 -14.78
CA ALA A 175 -3.91 0.97 -14.98
C ALA A 175 -4.35 0.15 -13.77
N ALA A 176 -3.89 0.50 -12.56
CA ALA A 176 -4.28 -0.19 -11.32
C ALA A 176 -5.79 -0.09 -11.04
N THR A 177 -6.41 1.04 -11.39
CA THR A 177 -7.86 1.23 -11.23
C THR A 177 -8.64 0.32 -12.17
N ILE A 178 -8.21 0.20 -13.44
CA ILE A 178 -8.86 -0.69 -14.42
C ILE A 178 -8.76 -2.15 -13.97
N GLU A 179 -7.58 -2.59 -13.52
CA GLU A 179 -7.37 -3.95 -13.02
C GLU A 179 -8.25 -4.26 -11.79
N SER A 180 -8.32 -3.32 -10.84
CA SER A 180 -9.22 -3.44 -9.70
C SER A 180 -10.69 -3.52 -10.11
N LEU A 181 -11.13 -2.76 -11.13
CA LEU A 181 -12.49 -2.81 -11.66
C LEU A 181 -12.80 -4.16 -12.33
N ILE A 182 -11.83 -4.72 -13.06
CA ILE A 182 -11.97 -6.03 -13.69
C ILE A 182 -12.14 -7.10 -12.61
N GLN A 183 -11.32 -7.06 -11.56
CA GLN A 183 -11.47 -7.96 -10.42
C GLN A 183 -12.84 -7.80 -9.73
N LEU A 184 -13.31 -6.57 -9.50
CA LEU A 184 -14.65 -6.32 -8.95
C LEU A 184 -15.77 -6.91 -9.82
N SER A 185 -15.63 -6.83 -11.14
CA SER A 185 -16.68 -7.31 -12.07
C SER A 185 -16.82 -8.83 -12.08
N GLN A 186 -15.76 -9.57 -11.74
CA GLN A 186 -15.78 -11.03 -11.66
C GLN A 186 -16.33 -11.55 -10.33
N LEU A 187 -16.30 -10.74 -9.27
CA LEU A 187 -16.75 -11.07 -7.92
C LEU A 187 -18.28 -10.95 -7.72
N SER A 188 -19.07 -10.89 -8.79
CA SER A 188 -20.51 -10.57 -8.75
C SER A 188 -21.42 -11.64 -8.11
N GLU A 189 -20.89 -12.78 -7.65
CA GLU A 189 -21.54 -13.57 -6.58
C GLU A 189 -21.18 -12.93 -5.23
N PHE A 190 -21.93 -11.88 -4.85
CA PHE A 190 -21.69 -11.09 -3.63
C PHE A 190 -21.59 -11.97 -2.38
N ALA A 191 -20.37 -12.28 -1.95
CA ALA A 191 -20.11 -12.62 -0.57
C ALA A 191 -20.53 -11.40 0.27
N PRO A 192 -21.55 -11.53 1.15
CA PRO A 192 -22.01 -10.40 1.95
C PRO A 192 -20.87 -9.91 2.85
N PRO A 193 -20.78 -8.59 3.12
CA PRO A 193 -19.76 -8.07 4.01
C PRO A 193 -19.88 -8.74 5.39
N CYS A 194 -18.74 -8.96 6.04
CA CYS A 194 -18.62 -9.85 7.21
C CYS A 194 -19.56 -9.47 8.37
N TYR A 195 -19.90 -8.19 8.51
CA TYR A 195 -20.84 -7.70 9.54
C TYR A 195 -22.32 -8.07 9.28
N ILE A 196 -22.68 -8.45 8.04
CA ILE A 196 -24.03 -8.91 7.69
C ILE A 196 -24.12 -10.43 7.84
N ASN A 197 -23.09 -11.18 7.39
CA ASN A 197 -23.09 -12.63 7.49
C ASN A 197 -21.66 -13.21 7.50
N VAL A 198 -21.16 -13.52 8.70
CA VAL A 198 -19.84 -14.11 8.94
C VAL A 198 -19.68 -15.48 8.28
N THR A 199 -20.75 -16.27 8.17
CA THR A 199 -20.70 -17.64 7.64
C THR A 199 -20.60 -17.67 6.11
N ALA A 200 -21.25 -16.73 5.42
CA ALA A 200 -21.15 -16.60 3.97
C ALA A 200 -19.84 -15.91 3.51
N ALA A 201 -19.21 -15.10 4.38
CA ALA A 201 -17.87 -14.56 4.12
C ALA A 201 -16.73 -15.57 4.39
N ALA A 202 -16.98 -16.58 5.23
CA ALA A 202 -16.01 -17.61 5.59
C ALA A 202 -15.99 -18.82 4.64
N THR A 203 -16.94 -18.93 3.70
CA THR A 203 -16.95 -20.00 2.71
C THR A 203 -15.88 -19.75 1.65
N PRO A 204 -14.87 -20.62 1.51
CA PRO A 204 -13.89 -20.51 0.43
C PRO A 204 -14.59 -20.69 -0.92
N GLU A 205 -14.14 -19.93 -1.91
CA GLU A 205 -14.50 -19.93 -3.33
C GLU A 205 -14.13 -21.27 -4.05
N ASP A 206 -14.29 -22.41 -3.36
CA ASP A 206 -13.94 -23.76 -3.84
C ASP A 206 -15.14 -24.75 -3.76
N SER A 207 -16.39 -24.29 -3.62
CA SER A 207 -17.57 -25.16 -3.66
C SER A 207 -18.29 -25.24 -5.02
N ASN A 208 -17.77 -24.58 -6.06
CA ASN A 208 -18.31 -24.64 -7.43
C ASN A 208 -17.54 -25.58 -8.37
N PHE A 209 -16.84 -26.59 -7.84
CA PHE A 209 -16.51 -27.80 -8.61
C PHE A 209 -17.49 -28.90 -8.21
N PRO A 210 -18.31 -29.43 -9.14
CA PRO A 210 -19.16 -30.56 -8.84
C PRO A 210 -18.26 -31.75 -8.49
N PHE A 211 -18.46 -32.31 -7.30
CA PHE A 211 -18.08 -33.68 -7.00
C PHE A 211 -18.81 -34.58 -8.01
N HIS A 212 -18.15 -34.88 -9.12
CA HIS A 212 -18.44 -36.11 -9.84
C HIS A 212 -17.66 -37.23 -9.15
N SER A 213 -18.47 -38.09 -8.53
CA SER A 213 -18.19 -39.45 -8.06
C SER A 213 -17.18 -40.23 -8.90
#